data_AF-A0A0Q7VCK0-F1
#
_entry.id   AF-A0A0Q7VCK0-F1
#
_cell.length_a   1.000
_cell.length_b   1.000
_cell.length_c   1.000
_cell.angle_alpha   90.00
_cell.angle_beta   90.00
_cell.angle_gamma   90.00
#
_symmetry.space_group_name_H-M   'P 1'
#
loop_
_entity.id
_entity.type
_entity.pdbx_description
1 polymer ?
#
loop_
_entity_poly.entity_id
_entity_poly.type
_entity_poly.pdbx_seq_one_letter_code
_entity_poly.pdbx_strand_id
1 'polypeptide(L)'
;MVTAGQRAKVAVESTAGLSERIQHLQAEAKRLASAHIDALRASMLETQRIADEIANGGEAYPAGVRDLARRLGEDNAARAMTIQGIVSRL
;
A
#
# COMPACT_ATOMS: atom_id res chain seq x y z
N MET A 1 5.61 -2.59 52.66
CA MET A 1 4.34 -3.30 52.43
C MET A 1 3.52 -2.45 51.46
N VAL A 2 3.42 -2.84 50.18
CA VAL A 2 2.67 -2.07 49.17
C VAL A 2 1.18 -2.29 49.41
N THR A 3 0.42 -1.22 49.68
CA THR A 3 -1.01 -1.30 49.98
C THR A 3 -1.81 -1.72 48.74
N ALA A 4 -2.98 -2.34 48.94
CA ALA A 4 -3.84 -2.81 47.84
C ALA A 4 -4.18 -1.71 46.81
N GLY A 5 -4.37 -0.47 47.27
CA GLY A 5 -4.61 0.69 46.39
C GLY A 5 -3.43 1.05 45.49
N GLN A 6 -2.20 0.81 45.94
CA GLN A 6 -1.00 1.09 45.15
C GLN A 6 -0.77 0.02 44.07
N ARG A 7 -1.17 -1.23 44.31
CA ARG A 7 -1.15 -2.30 43.28
C ARG A 7 -2.21 -2.07 42.19
N ALA A 8 -3.40 -1.63 42.57
CA ALA A 8 -4.46 -1.31 41.60
C ALA A 8 -4.05 -0.16 40.67
N LYS A 9 -3.42 0.89 41.21
CA LYS A 9 -2.95 2.03 40.43
C LYS A 9 -1.88 1.65 39.39
N VAL A 10 -0.90 0.84 39.79
CA VAL A 10 0.17 0.35 38.88
C VAL A 10 -0.38 -0.55 37.77
N ALA A 11 -1.37 -1.40 38.06
CA ALA A 11 -2.02 -2.25 37.05
C ALA A 11 -2.81 -1.42 36.02
N VAL A 12 -3.49 -0.37 36.46
CA VAL A 12 -4.22 0.56 35.58
C VAL A 12 -3.25 1.35 34.70
N GLU A 13 -2.17 1.90 35.26
CA GLU A 13 -1.12 2.60 34.50
C GLU A 13 -0.43 1.69 33.48
N SER A 14 -0.13 0.43 33.84
CA SER A 14 0.43 -0.57 32.92
C SER A 14 -0.54 -0.92 31.77
N THR A 15 -1.85 -0.98 32.04
CA THR A 15 -2.86 -1.29 31.02
C THR A 15 -3.11 -0.08 30.10
N ALA A 16 -3.07 1.13 30.66
CA ALA A 16 -3.13 2.37 29.90
C ALA A 16 -1.92 2.50 28.96
N GLY A 17 -0.71 2.26 29.47
CA GLY A 17 0.51 2.26 28.64
C GLY A 17 0.53 1.15 27.57
N LEU A 18 -0.05 -0.01 27.85
CA LEU A 18 -0.25 -1.06 26.84
C LEU A 18 -1.21 -0.59 25.74
N SER A 19 -2.31 0.07 26.11
CA SER A 19 -3.32 0.57 25.17
C SER A 19 -2.74 1.65 24.25
N GLU A 20 -1.97 2.58 24.80
CA GLU A 20 -1.26 3.61 24.03
C GLU A 20 -0.26 2.99 23.05
N ARG A 21 0.52 1.98 23.50
CA ARG A 21 1.45 1.26 22.64
C ARG A 21 0.74 0.53 21.51
N ILE A 22 -0.41 -0.10 21.78
CA ILE A 22 -1.23 -0.75 20.75
C ILE A 22 -1.71 0.27 19.72
N GLN A 23 -2.21 1.42 20.16
CA GLN A 23 -2.68 2.48 19.25
C GLN A 23 -1.54 2.99 18.35
N HIS A 24 -0.35 3.20 18.90
CA HIS A 24 0.82 3.61 18.13
C HIS A 24 1.21 2.56 17.07
N LEU A 25 1.29 1.29 17.46
CA LEU A 25 1.60 0.19 16.53
C LEU A 25 0.53 0.04 15.43
N GLN A 26 -0.75 0.23 15.76
CA GLN A 26 -1.83 0.21 14.77
C GLN A 26 -1.73 1.37 13.79
N ALA A 27 -1.40 2.57 14.26
CA ALA A 27 -1.18 3.73 13.39
C ALA A 27 0.03 3.52 12.46
N GLU A 28 1.10 2.94 12.99
CA GLU A 28 2.28 2.58 12.21
C GLU A 28 1.98 1.52 11.15
N ALA A 29 1.26 0.46 11.52
CA ALA A 29 0.84 -0.58 10.59
C ALA A 29 -0.02 -0.02 9.45
N LYS A 30 -0.95 0.88 9.75
CA LYS A 30 -1.76 1.57 8.73
C LYS A 30 -0.89 2.39 7.77
N ARG A 31 0.08 3.14 8.30
CA ARG A 31 1.01 3.94 7.50
C ARG A 31 1.84 3.08 6.55
N LEU A 32 2.38 1.95 7.06
CA LEU A 32 3.14 0.98 6.27
C LEU A 32 2.27 0.35 5.17
N ALA A 33 1.03 -0.01 5.48
CA ALA A 33 0.09 -0.53 4.50
C ALA A 33 -0.20 0.51 3.39
N SER A 34 -0.45 1.77 3.73
CA SER A 34 -0.63 2.84 2.75
C SER A 34 0.60 3.00 1.84
N ALA A 35 1.81 2.99 2.42
CA ALA A 35 3.05 3.07 1.65
C ALA A 35 3.22 1.89 0.67
N HIS A 36 2.85 0.67 1.10
CA HIS A 36 2.85 -0.51 0.22
C HIS A 36 1.84 -0.39 -0.93
N ILE A 37 0.66 0.19 -0.68
CA ILE A 37 -0.33 0.45 -1.74
C ILE A 37 0.20 1.48 -2.75
N ASP A 38 0.86 2.54 -2.28
CA ASP A 38 1.50 3.52 -3.15
C ASP A 38 2.63 2.90 -3.98
N ALA A 39 3.44 2.02 -3.40
CA ALA A 39 4.49 1.29 -4.10
C ALA A 39 3.92 0.36 -5.19
N LEU A 40 2.80 -0.33 -4.91
CA LEU A 40 2.08 -1.10 -5.92
C LEU A 40 1.62 -0.20 -7.08
N ARG A 41 0.98 0.94 -6.78
CA ARG A 41 0.53 1.88 -7.81
C ARG A 41 1.70 2.39 -8.66
N ALA A 42 2.82 2.74 -8.04
CA ALA A 42 4.03 3.15 -8.76
C ALA A 42 4.54 2.05 -9.70
N SER A 43 4.54 0.80 -9.24
CA SER A 43 4.95 -0.36 -10.04
C SER A 43 4.03 -0.60 -11.24
N MET A 44 2.73 -0.36 -11.08
CA MET A 44 1.75 -0.46 -12.17
C MET A 44 1.96 0.63 -13.24
N LEU A 45 2.24 1.86 -12.83
CA LEU A 45 2.55 2.96 -13.75
C LEU A 45 3.88 2.73 -14.48
N GLU A 46 4.88 2.16 -13.80
CA GLU A 46 6.14 1.78 -14.45
C GLU A 46 5.93 0.62 -15.43
N THR A 47 5.10 -0.36 -15.08
CA THR A 47 4.70 -1.44 -15.99
C THR A 47 3.99 -0.88 -17.22
N GLN A 48 3.10 0.10 -17.04
CA GLN A 48 2.46 0.81 -18.15
C GLN A 48 3.49 1.46 -19.06
N ARG A 49 4.46 2.22 -18.51
CA ARG A 49 5.51 2.88 -19.30
C ARG A 49 6.29 1.88 -20.16
N ILE A 50 6.75 0.78 -19.57
CA ILE A 50 7.48 -0.28 -20.29
C ILE A 50 6.59 -0.93 -21.35
N ALA A 51 5.33 -1.19 -21.02
CA ALA A 51 4.37 -1.76 -21.94
C ALA A 51 4.12 -0.84 -23.15
N ASP A 52 4.04 0.48 -22.95
CA ASP A 52 3.89 1.46 -24.02
C ASP A 52 5.14 1.49 -24.92
N GLU A 53 6.34 1.38 -24.36
CA GLU A 53 7.58 1.28 -25.14
C GLU A 53 7.61 0.03 -26.03
N ILE A 54 7.21 -1.12 -25.49
CA ILE A 54 7.14 -2.39 -26.24
C ILE A 54 6.06 -2.31 -27.31
N ALA A 55 4.87 -1.83 -26.98
CA ALA A 55 3.73 -1.74 -27.89
C ALA A 55 4.05 -0.85 -29.10
N ASN A 56 4.84 0.21 -28.90
CA ASN A 56 5.21 1.19 -29.92
C ASN A 56 6.56 0.89 -30.60
N GLY A 57 7.31 -0.12 -30.15
CA GLY A 57 8.64 -0.44 -30.68
C GLY A 57 8.71 -1.05 -32.09
N GLY A 58 7.58 -1.09 -32.81
CA GLY A 58 7.53 -1.54 -34.20
C GLY A 58 8.01 -2.98 -34.40
N GLU A 59 8.73 -3.25 -35.48
CA GLU A 59 9.19 -4.59 -35.86
C GLU A 59 10.23 -5.20 -34.92
N ALA A 60 10.81 -4.41 -34.00
CA ALA A 60 11.76 -4.91 -33.00
C ALA A 60 11.10 -5.91 -32.02
N TYR A 61 9.78 -5.88 -31.88
CA TYR A 61 9.01 -6.75 -31.00
C TYR A 61 7.98 -7.58 -31.78
N PRO A 62 7.74 -8.86 -31.45
CA PRO A 62 6.71 -9.66 -32.11
C PRO A 62 5.30 -9.06 -31.98
N ALA A 63 4.46 -9.20 -33.01
CA ALA A 63 3.12 -8.61 -33.03
C ALA A 63 2.24 -9.02 -31.82
N GLY A 64 2.29 -10.29 -31.42
CA GLY A 64 1.55 -10.77 -30.24
C GLY A 64 2.06 -10.17 -28.92
N VAL A 65 3.36 -9.91 -28.80
CA VAL A 65 3.94 -9.27 -27.62
C VAL A 65 3.51 -7.80 -27.54
N ARG A 66 3.51 -7.08 -28.67
CA ARG A 66 3.02 -5.69 -28.73
C ARG A 66 1.55 -5.58 -28.35
N ASP A 67 0.73 -6.54 -28.78
CA ASP A 67 -0.70 -6.56 -28.44
C ASP A 67 -0.94 -6.77 -26.94
N LEU A 68 -0.25 -7.77 -26.36
CA LEU A 68 -0.32 -8.03 -24.92
C LEU A 68 0.19 -6.83 -24.12
N ALA A 69 1.29 -6.20 -24.55
CA ALA A 69 1.83 -5.00 -23.90
C ALA A 69 0.81 -3.86 -23.91
N ARG A 70 0.20 -3.54 -25.07
CA ARG A 70 -0.84 -2.48 -25.15
C ARG A 70 -1.97 -2.70 -24.15
N ARG A 71 -2.53 -3.92 -24.13
CA ARG A 71 -3.62 -4.30 -23.21
C ARG A 71 -3.18 -4.22 -21.74
N LEU A 72 -1.94 -4.63 -21.45
CA LEU A 72 -1.37 -4.55 -20.10
C LEU A 72 -1.17 -3.11 -19.64
N GLY A 73 -0.73 -2.22 -20.52
CA GLY A 73 -0.58 -0.79 -20.22
C GLY A 73 -1.93 -0.14 -19.91
N GLU A 74 -2.92 -0.35 -20.77
CA GLU A 74 -4.30 0.14 -20.56
C GLU A 74 -4.91 -0.35 -19.24
N ASP A 75 -4.79 -1.65 -18.93
CA ASP A 75 -5.33 -2.23 -17.71
C ASP A 75 -4.60 -1.72 -16.45
N ASN A 76 -3.27 -1.63 -16.47
CA ASN A 76 -2.50 -1.09 -15.34
C ASN A 76 -2.84 0.38 -15.06
N ALA A 77 -2.97 1.21 -16.09
CA ALA A 77 -3.35 2.61 -15.94
C ALA A 77 -4.74 2.74 -15.27
N ALA A 78 -5.73 2.03 -15.79
CA ALA A 78 -7.10 2.05 -15.25
C ALA A 78 -7.17 1.56 -13.81
N ARG A 79 -6.46 0.48 -13.47
CA ARG A 79 -6.41 -0.05 -12.11
C ARG A 79 -5.64 0.86 -11.14
N ALA A 80 -4.54 1.48 -11.56
CA ALA A 80 -3.79 2.43 -10.75
C ALA A 80 -4.67 3.63 -10.34
N MET A 81 -5.46 4.17 -11.27
CA MET A 81 -6.45 5.22 -10.99
C MET A 81 -7.54 4.74 -10.03
N THR A 82 -8.05 3.52 -10.23
CA THR A 82 -9.07 2.94 -9.34
C THR A 82 -8.56 2.79 -7.91
N ILE A 83 -7.34 2.28 -7.73
CA ILE A 83 -6.68 2.16 -6.43
C ILE A 83 -6.53 3.54 -5.78
N GLN A 84 -6.04 4.54 -6.53
CA GLN A 84 -5.92 5.91 -6.02
C GLN A 84 -7.28 6.43 -5.54
N GLY A 85 -8.34 6.22 -6.31
CA GLY A 85 -9.69 6.62 -5.92
C GLY A 85 -10.16 5.98 -4.61
N ILE A 86 -9.86 4.69 -4.41
CA ILE A 86 -10.18 3.98 -3.16
C ILE A 86 -9.39 4.53 -1.98
N VAL A 87 -8.07 4.71 -2.13
CA VAL A 87 -7.18 5.21 -1.07
C VAL A 87 -7.54 6.62 -0.65
N SER A 88 -7.90 7.51 -1.58
CA SER A 88 -8.30 8.89 -1.26
C SER A 88 -9.57 9.03 -0.40
N ARG A 89 -10.28 7.92 -0.12
CA ARG A 89 -11.48 7.89 0.72
C ARG A 89 -11.25 7.26 2.10
N LEU A 90 -10.05 6.74 2.38
CA LEU A 90 -9.67 6.18 3.68
C LEU A 90 -9.22 7.28 4.64
#